data_AF-A0A7Y2ZK25-F1
#
_entry.id   AF-A0A7Y2ZK25-F1
#
_cell.length_a   1.000
_cell.length_b   1.000
_cell.length_c   1.000
_cell.angle_alpha   90.00
_cell.angle_beta   90.00
_cell.angle_gamma   90.00
#
_symmetry.space_group_name_H-M   'P 1'
#
loop_
_entity.id
_entity.type
_entity.pdbx_description
1 polymer ?
#
loop_
_entity_poly.entity_id
_entity_poly.type
_entity_poly.pdbx_seq_one_letter_code
_entity_poly.pdbx_strand_id
1 'polypeptide(L)'
;GMVLSQTVEGRERYGIRVRYPRELRSNPTDLEQIYVPVESGSPVPLGELASIKYEQGPQVIKSEDTFLVGYVLFDKLENFAEVNVVENAQKLIREKIESGELVVPDGVNYAFTGTYENQLRAAKTLSIVVPLALLIIFLILYFQFRSVTTSLMVFTGIAVAFAGGFLMIWLYGQEWFFNFNFLGENLRDLFQMKTINLSVAVWVGFIALFGIATDDGVVMATYLKQTFKRNLPENLEEVRASVVEAGKKRIRPCLMTTATTILALLPILTSTGRGSDIMIPMAIPSFGGMLIALITLFVVPVLYCWREEIQLKRAVR
;
A
#
# COMPACT_ATOMS: atom_id res chain seq x y z
N GLY A 1 -38.35 2.77 32.82
CA GLY A 1 -39.75 2.76 32.36
C GLY A 1 -39.87 1.60 31.43
N MET A 2 -40.84 0.74 31.68
CA MET A 2 -41.03 -0.50 30.92
C MET A 2 -42.11 -0.26 29.86
N VAL A 3 -41.91 -0.80 28.65
CA VAL A 3 -42.96 -0.79 27.62
C VAL A 3 -43.98 -1.85 28.03
N LEU A 4 -45.23 -1.45 28.25
CA LEU A 4 -46.30 -2.39 28.65
C LEU A 4 -47.15 -2.84 27.45
N SER A 5 -47.38 -1.92 26.51
CA SER A 5 -48.20 -2.18 25.33
C SER A 5 -47.79 -1.23 24.21
N GLN A 6 -48.45 -1.33 23.05
CA GLN A 6 -48.25 -0.44 21.93
C GLN A 6 -49.61 0.08 21.42
N THR A 7 -49.69 1.36 21.06
CA THR A 7 -50.84 1.88 20.31
C THR A 7 -50.74 1.48 18.84
N VAL A 8 -51.90 1.36 18.19
CA VAL A 8 -52.02 1.06 16.77
C VAL A 8 -52.65 2.27 16.08
N GLU A 9 -51.84 3.01 15.36
CA GLU A 9 -52.26 4.24 14.67
C GLU A 9 -52.01 4.04 13.17
N GLY A 10 -52.98 3.41 12.50
CA GLY A 10 -52.85 2.95 11.12
C GLY A 10 -51.75 1.88 10.98
N ARG A 11 -50.71 2.18 10.19
CA ARG A 11 -49.54 1.30 10.00
C ARG A 11 -48.45 1.51 11.06
N GLU A 12 -48.52 2.58 11.84
CA GLU A 12 -47.52 2.90 12.86
C GLU A 12 -47.84 2.19 14.18
N ARG A 13 -46.79 1.97 14.98
CA ARG A 13 -46.88 1.33 16.30
C ARG A 13 -46.04 2.13 17.29
N TYR A 14 -46.66 2.69 18.32
CA TYR A 14 -45.97 3.47 19.34
C TYR A 14 -46.00 2.76 20.69
N GLY A 15 -44.86 2.69 21.39
CA GLY A 15 -44.78 2.02 22.69
C GLY A 15 -45.35 2.86 23.84
N ILE A 16 -46.35 2.32 24.55
CA ILE A 16 -46.88 2.87 25.80
C ILE A 16 -45.98 2.39 26.96
N ARG A 17 -45.46 3.34 27.75
CA ARG A 17 -44.57 3.03 28.88
C ARG A 17 -45.13 3.56 30.19
N VAL A 18 -45.01 2.77 31.25
CA VAL A 18 -45.28 3.22 32.63
C VAL A 18 -43.96 3.48 33.34
N ARG A 19 -43.89 4.63 34.02
CA ARG A 19 -42.71 5.08 34.76
C ARG A 19 -43.11 6.13 35.80
N TYR A 20 -42.48 6.09 36.97
CA TYR A 20 -42.57 7.17 37.95
C TYR A 20 -42.06 8.53 37.40
N PRO A 21 -42.59 9.66 37.92
CA PRO A 21 -42.06 10.99 37.66
C PRO A 21 -40.54 11.07 37.86
N ARG A 22 -39.87 11.97 37.12
CA ARG A 22 -38.40 12.09 37.14
C ARG A 22 -37.87 12.49 38.53
N GLU A 23 -38.60 13.33 39.24
CA GLU A 23 -38.23 13.86 40.56
C GLU A 23 -38.00 12.76 41.60
N LEU A 24 -38.78 11.67 41.54
CA LEU A 24 -38.68 10.54 42.48
C LEU A 24 -37.57 9.53 42.17
N ARG A 25 -36.71 9.80 41.18
CA ARG A 25 -35.68 8.84 40.71
C ARG A 25 -34.45 9.51 40.13
N SER A 26 -34.17 10.74 40.57
CA SER A 26 -33.02 11.49 40.09
C SER A 26 -31.76 11.11 40.86
N ASN A 27 -31.88 10.85 42.16
CA ASN A 27 -30.79 10.45 43.04
C ASN A 27 -31.13 9.13 43.77
N PRO A 28 -30.13 8.42 44.33
CA PRO A 28 -30.37 7.20 45.10
C PRO A 28 -31.28 7.41 46.31
N THR A 29 -31.15 8.53 47.02
CA THR A 29 -32.01 8.84 48.17
C THR A 29 -33.47 8.99 47.76
N ASP A 30 -33.74 9.52 46.56
CA ASP A 30 -35.11 9.60 46.03
C ASP A 30 -35.68 8.21 45.74
N LEU A 31 -34.82 7.28 45.26
CA LEU A 31 -35.20 5.89 45.00
C LEU A 31 -35.55 5.14 46.29
N GLU A 32 -34.83 5.39 47.39
CA GLU A 32 -35.08 4.75 48.69
C GLU A 32 -36.48 5.11 49.24
N GLN A 33 -36.98 6.31 48.94
CA GLN A 33 -38.28 6.80 49.40
C GLN A 33 -39.46 6.36 48.51
N ILE A 34 -39.22 5.59 47.44
CA ILE A 34 -40.30 5.08 46.59
C ILE A 34 -41.12 4.07 47.38
N TYR A 35 -42.41 4.33 47.56
CA TYR A 35 -43.33 3.40 48.20
C TYR A 35 -43.69 2.24 47.28
N VAL A 36 -43.48 1.02 47.79
CA VAL A 36 -43.90 -0.23 47.15
C VAL A 36 -45.23 -0.67 47.79
N PRO A 37 -46.30 -0.85 47.00
CA PRO A 37 -47.57 -1.33 47.53
C PRO A 37 -47.45 -2.80 47.94
N VAL A 38 -47.97 -3.13 49.12
CA VAL A 38 -48.06 -4.49 49.66
C VAL A 38 -49.51 -4.98 49.60
N GLU A 39 -49.70 -6.28 49.42
CA GLU A 39 -51.04 -6.89 49.27
C GLU A 39 -51.91 -6.75 50.53
N SER A 40 -51.28 -6.73 51.70
CA SER A 40 -51.94 -6.47 52.98
C SER A 40 -51.04 -5.60 53.85
N GLY A 41 -51.46 -4.36 54.12
CA GLY A 41 -50.75 -3.42 54.98
C GLY A 41 -50.51 -2.04 54.37
N SER A 42 -49.74 -1.22 55.07
CA SER A 42 -49.30 0.09 54.58
C SER A 42 -48.16 -0.06 53.57
N PRO A 43 -48.11 0.77 52.50
CA PRO A 43 -46.98 0.78 51.57
C PRO A 43 -45.65 1.00 52.30
N VAL A 44 -44.64 0.23 51.91
CA VAL A 44 -43.31 0.25 52.55
C VAL A 44 -42.32 0.96 51.61
N PRO A 45 -41.43 1.85 52.09
CA PRO A 45 -40.42 2.47 51.26
C PRO A 45 -39.39 1.44 50.76
N LEU A 46 -38.90 1.63 49.52
CA LEU A 46 -37.96 0.70 48.87
C LEU A 46 -36.67 0.51 49.68
N GLY A 47 -36.22 1.53 50.42
CA GLY A 47 -35.03 1.47 51.27
C GLY A 47 -35.13 0.48 52.45
N GLU A 48 -36.34 0.15 52.91
CA GLU A 48 -36.55 -0.89 53.93
C GLU A 48 -36.50 -2.31 53.34
N LEU A 49 -36.70 -2.43 52.02
CA LEU A 49 -36.74 -3.72 51.31
C LEU A 49 -35.41 -4.06 50.62
N ALA A 50 -34.65 -3.06 50.16
CA ALA A 50 -33.41 -3.25 49.42
C ALA A 50 -32.38 -2.15 49.70
N SER A 51 -31.09 -2.52 49.70
CA SER A 51 -29.98 -1.56 49.80
C SER A 51 -29.56 -1.05 48.42
N ILE A 52 -29.54 0.26 48.21
CA ILE A 52 -29.10 0.87 46.95
C ILE A 52 -27.66 1.37 47.13
N LYS A 53 -26.73 0.87 46.30
CA LYS A 53 -25.32 1.25 46.34
C LYS A 53 -24.83 1.69 44.95
N TYR A 54 -23.93 2.67 44.94
CA TYR A 54 -23.15 2.99 43.75
C TYR A 54 -21.91 2.11 43.70
N GLU A 55 -21.83 1.28 42.67
CA GLU A 55 -20.68 0.43 42.39
C GLU A 55 -20.16 0.72 40.98
N GLN A 56 -18.84 0.64 40.80
CA GLN A 56 -18.25 0.68 39.48
C GLN A 56 -18.42 -0.70 38.82
N GLY A 57 -19.02 -0.70 37.64
CA GLY A 57 -19.23 -1.91 36.84
C GLY A 57 -18.74 -1.73 35.40
N PRO A 58 -18.59 -2.82 34.64
CA PRO A 58 -18.21 -2.74 33.24
C PRO A 58 -19.31 -2.03 32.44
N GLN A 59 -18.94 -0.99 31.69
CA GLN A 59 -19.89 -0.32 30.78
C GLN A 59 -20.27 -1.20 29.59
N VAL A 60 -19.29 -1.95 29.07
CA VAL A 60 -19.44 -2.90 27.97
C VAL A 60 -18.46 -4.05 28.20
N ILE A 61 -18.93 -5.28 28.01
CA ILE A 61 -18.08 -6.47 28.00
C ILE A 61 -17.89 -6.86 26.53
N LYS A 62 -16.65 -6.80 26.03
CA LYS A 62 -16.31 -7.20 24.66
C LYS A 62 -15.58 -8.53 24.68
N SER A 63 -15.93 -9.38 23.73
CA SER A 63 -15.31 -10.70 23.56
C SER A 63 -15.04 -10.97 22.09
N GLU A 64 -13.90 -11.59 21.80
CA GLU A 64 -13.48 -12.05 20.48
C GLU A 64 -13.00 -13.49 20.61
N ASP A 65 -13.50 -14.40 19.77
CA ASP A 65 -13.20 -15.84 19.83
C ASP A 65 -13.35 -16.48 21.22
N THR A 66 -14.35 -16.05 22.00
CA THR A 66 -14.63 -16.53 23.39
C THR A 66 -13.69 -15.95 24.45
N PHE A 67 -12.68 -15.16 24.08
CA PHE A 67 -11.80 -14.46 25.01
C PHE A 67 -12.31 -13.05 25.29
N LEU A 68 -12.15 -12.58 26.54
CA LEU A 68 -12.40 -11.18 26.89
C LEU A 68 -11.31 -10.30 26.29
N VAL A 69 -11.71 -9.21 25.63
CA VAL A 69 -10.77 -8.31 24.94
C VAL A 69 -10.91 -6.88 25.40
N GLY A 70 -9.76 -6.23 25.60
CA GLY A 70 -9.64 -4.79 25.81
C GLY A 70 -8.96 -4.15 24.61
N TYR A 71 -9.59 -3.15 24.00
CA TYR A 71 -8.99 -2.41 22.89
C TYR A 71 -8.22 -1.20 23.41
N VAL A 72 -6.94 -1.13 23.07
CA VAL A 72 -6.13 0.08 23.22
C VAL A 72 -6.00 0.71 21.85
N LEU A 73 -6.66 1.84 21.65
CA LEU A 73 -6.65 2.57 20.39
C LEU A 73 -5.55 3.63 20.47
N PHE A 74 -4.64 3.61 19.50
CA PHE A 74 -3.66 4.66 19.27
C PHE A 74 -3.50 4.87 17.77
N ASP A 75 -3.10 6.08 17.38
CA ASP A 75 -2.91 6.45 15.98
C ASP A 75 -1.45 6.87 15.74
N LYS A 76 -1.03 6.82 14.48
CA LYS A 76 0.29 7.25 14.05
C LYS A 76 0.37 8.77 13.96
N LEU A 77 1.55 9.32 14.18
CA LEU A 77 1.86 10.70 13.83
C LEU A 77 2.00 10.83 12.30
N GLU A 78 1.77 12.03 11.74
CA GLU A 78 1.73 12.27 10.29
C GLU A 78 2.98 11.77 9.55
N ASN A 79 4.17 12.01 10.12
CA ASN A 79 5.46 11.67 9.52
C ASN A 79 5.94 10.24 9.76
N PHE A 80 5.14 9.41 10.43
CA PHE A 80 5.51 8.03 10.70
C PHE A 80 4.70 7.06 9.83
N ALA A 81 5.41 6.08 9.26
CA ALA A 81 4.80 4.93 8.61
C ALA A 81 4.16 4.03 9.66
N GLU A 82 2.99 3.48 9.33
CA GLU A 82 2.18 2.71 10.27
C GLU A 82 2.91 1.48 10.82
N VAL A 83 3.56 0.72 9.94
CA VAL A 83 4.40 -0.44 10.30
C VAL A 83 5.48 -0.05 11.31
N ASN A 84 6.18 1.06 11.06
CA ASN A 84 7.26 1.52 11.93
C ASN A 84 6.74 1.92 13.33
N VAL A 85 5.56 2.54 13.43
CA VAL A 85 4.97 2.89 14.73
C VAL A 85 4.67 1.62 15.53
N VAL A 86 4.07 0.62 14.90
CA VAL A 86 3.74 -0.64 15.58
C VAL A 86 5.00 -1.42 15.96
N GLU A 87 6.01 -1.47 15.10
CA GLU A 87 7.29 -2.12 15.40
C GLU A 87 8.02 -1.43 16.57
N ASN A 88 8.03 -0.09 16.57
CA ASN A 88 8.59 0.70 17.67
C ASN A 88 7.82 0.50 18.97
N ALA A 89 6.48 0.51 18.92
CA ALA A 89 5.64 0.26 20.09
C ALA A 89 5.85 -1.15 20.64
N GLN A 90 5.91 -2.15 19.76
CA GLN A 90 6.16 -3.54 20.15
C GLN A 90 7.55 -3.70 20.76
N LYS A 91 8.57 -3.02 20.22
CA LYS A 91 9.92 -3.00 20.78
C LYS A 91 9.92 -2.37 22.17
N LEU A 92 9.29 -1.21 22.34
CA LEU A 92 9.20 -0.53 23.63
C LEU A 92 8.45 -1.35 24.68
N ILE A 93 7.33 -1.98 24.30
CA ILE A 93 6.56 -2.84 25.21
C ILE A 93 7.42 -4.03 25.66
N ARG A 94 8.14 -4.68 24.74
CA ARG A 94 9.06 -5.78 25.10
C ARG A 94 10.15 -5.32 26.06
N GLU A 95 10.80 -4.19 25.78
CA GLU A 95 11.83 -3.62 26.67
C GLU A 95 11.26 -3.32 28.07
N LYS A 96 10.02 -2.80 28.15
CA LYS A 96 9.34 -2.53 29.42
C LYS A 96 8.94 -3.81 30.18
N ILE A 97 8.60 -4.87 29.46
CA ILE A 97 8.35 -6.21 30.05
C ILE A 97 9.65 -6.80 30.59
N GLU A 98 10.73 -6.76 29.82
CA GLU A 98 12.04 -7.30 30.21
C GLU A 98 12.66 -6.54 31.38
N SER A 99 12.48 -5.22 31.44
CA SER A 99 12.93 -4.39 32.57
C SER A 99 12.07 -4.55 33.84
N GLY A 100 10.94 -5.23 33.76
CA GLY A 100 10.00 -5.42 34.88
C GLY A 100 9.14 -4.18 35.20
N GLU A 101 9.25 -3.09 34.43
CA GLU A 101 8.36 -1.93 34.58
C GLU A 101 6.91 -2.24 34.17
N LEU A 102 6.74 -3.14 33.19
CA LEU A 102 5.44 -3.60 32.71
C LEU A 102 5.25 -5.08 33.02
N VAL A 103 4.45 -5.39 34.04
CA VAL A 103 4.10 -6.77 34.40
C VAL A 103 2.85 -7.18 33.63
N VAL A 104 3.00 -8.15 32.72
CA VAL A 104 1.86 -8.78 32.03
C VAL A 104 1.45 -10.03 32.82
N PRO A 105 0.23 -10.10 33.35
CA PRO A 105 -0.24 -11.28 34.08
C PRO A 105 -0.28 -12.53 33.21
N ASP A 106 -0.03 -13.70 33.80
CA ASP A 106 -0.14 -14.97 33.12
C ASP A 106 -1.55 -15.17 32.55
N GLY A 107 -1.65 -15.56 31.28
CA GLY A 107 -2.91 -15.75 30.57
C GLY A 107 -3.44 -14.52 29.82
N VAL A 108 -2.75 -13.37 29.90
CA VAL A 108 -3.07 -12.19 29.07
C VAL A 108 -2.18 -12.17 27.83
N ASN A 109 -2.82 -12.19 26.66
CA ASN A 109 -2.14 -11.98 25.38
C ASN A 109 -2.48 -10.61 24.83
N TYR A 110 -1.52 -9.97 24.18
CA TYR A 110 -1.74 -8.75 23.41
C TYR A 110 -1.33 -8.98 21.96
N ALA A 111 -2.11 -8.44 21.04
CA ALA A 111 -1.84 -8.48 19.62
C ALA A 111 -2.13 -7.11 19.02
N PHE A 112 -1.26 -6.67 18.11
CA PHE A 112 -1.52 -5.48 17.31
C PHE A 112 -2.42 -5.87 16.13
N THR A 113 -3.62 -5.31 16.10
CA THR A 113 -4.62 -5.53 15.05
C THR A 113 -4.94 -4.23 14.31
N GLY A 114 -5.83 -4.29 13.32
CA GLY A 114 -6.27 -3.16 12.51
C GLY A 114 -5.57 -3.09 11.16
N THR A 115 -5.27 -1.88 10.71
CA THR A 115 -4.63 -1.62 9.41
C THR A 115 -3.23 -2.25 9.30
N TYR A 116 -2.53 -2.43 10.41
CA TYR A 116 -1.23 -3.09 10.47
C TYR A 116 -1.29 -4.56 10.01
N GLU A 117 -2.29 -5.31 10.45
CA GLU A 117 -2.47 -6.71 10.04
C GLU A 117 -2.69 -6.82 8.53
N ASN A 118 -3.50 -5.92 7.97
CA ASN A 118 -3.74 -5.84 6.53
C ASN A 118 -2.45 -5.53 5.75
N GLN A 119 -1.61 -4.63 6.26
CA GLN A 119 -0.31 -4.32 5.64
C GLN A 119 0.66 -5.51 5.71
N LEU A 120 0.74 -6.22 6.84
CA LEU A 120 1.56 -7.42 6.96
C LEU A 120 1.11 -8.54 6.02
N ARG A 121 -0.21 -8.79 5.95
CA ARG A 121 -0.78 -9.78 5.03
C ARG A 121 -0.46 -9.43 3.58
N ALA A 122 -0.60 -8.15 3.22
CA ALA A 122 -0.28 -7.69 1.88
C ALA A 122 1.21 -7.79 1.56
N ALA A 123 2.10 -7.41 2.49
CA ALA A 123 3.55 -7.55 2.32
C ALA A 123 3.96 -9.01 2.11
N LYS A 124 3.40 -9.94 2.89
CA LYS A 124 3.61 -11.38 2.72
C LYS A 124 3.16 -11.86 1.34
N THR A 125 2.00 -11.40 0.89
CA THR A 125 1.46 -11.76 -0.43
C THR A 125 2.35 -11.21 -1.55
N LEU A 126 2.76 -9.95 -1.47
CA LEU A 126 3.65 -9.30 -2.43
C LEU A 126 5.03 -9.96 -2.51
N SER A 127 5.56 -10.46 -1.38
CA SER A 127 6.82 -11.21 -1.36
C SER A 127 6.78 -12.48 -2.21
N ILE A 128 5.59 -13.03 -2.47
CA ILE A 128 5.38 -14.19 -3.33
C ILE A 128 5.02 -13.75 -4.76
N VAL A 129 4.11 -12.77 -4.90
CA VAL A 129 3.59 -12.31 -6.20
C VAL A 129 4.66 -11.63 -7.04
N VAL A 130 5.52 -10.79 -6.44
CA VAL A 130 6.56 -10.05 -7.20
C VAL A 130 7.58 -11.00 -7.84
N PRO A 131 8.21 -11.95 -7.11
CA PRO A 131 9.09 -12.94 -7.74
C PRO A 131 8.39 -13.81 -8.78
N LEU A 132 7.14 -14.22 -8.53
CA LEU A 132 6.36 -15.00 -9.48
C LEU A 132 6.12 -14.23 -10.79
N ALA A 133 5.75 -12.95 -10.71
CA ALA A 133 5.56 -12.09 -11.87
C ALA A 133 6.85 -11.93 -12.67
N LEU A 134 7.98 -11.67 -12.01
CA LEU A 134 9.29 -11.59 -12.65
C LEU A 134 9.70 -12.90 -13.33
N LEU A 135 9.40 -14.05 -12.69
CA LEU A 135 9.65 -15.37 -13.27
C LEU A 135 8.79 -15.63 -14.50
N ILE A 136 7.50 -15.28 -14.46
CA ILE A 136 6.60 -15.39 -15.62
C ILE A 136 7.09 -14.50 -16.77
N ILE A 137 7.45 -13.25 -16.49
CA ILE A 137 8.02 -12.33 -17.49
C ILE A 137 9.29 -12.93 -18.09
N PHE A 138 10.20 -13.45 -17.27
CA PHE A 138 11.41 -14.10 -17.74
C PHE A 138 11.10 -15.31 -18.64
N LEU A 139 10.13 -16.15 -18.28
CA LEU A 139 9.71 -17.29 -19.09
C LEU A 139 9.12 -16.87 -20.44
N ILE A 140 8.29 -15.81 -20.47
CA ILE A 140 7.76 -15.25 -21.71
C ILE A 140 8.90 -14.75 -22.60
N LEU A 141 9.86 -14.02 -22.02
CA LEU A 141 11.06 -13.55 -22.73
C LEU A 141 11.91 -14.72 -23.24
N TYR A 142 12.05 -15.79 -22.45
CA TYR A 142 12.78 -16.98 -22.85
C TYR A 142 12.11 -17.68 -24.03
N PHE A 143 10.79 -17.85 -24.01
CA PHE A 143 10.05 -18.45 -25.13
C PHE A 143 10.09 -17.59 -26.39
N GLN A 144 10.03 -16.26 -26.25
CA GLN A 144 10.13 -15.32 -27.37
C GLN A 144 11.49 -15.39 -28.06
N PHE A 145 12.58 -15.31 -27.30
CA PHE A 145 13.93 -15.24 -27.89
C PHE A 145 14.60 -16.59 -28.09
N ARG A 146 14.11 -17.64 -27.42
CA ARG A 146 14.75 -18.97 -27.28
C ARG A 146 16.22 -18.86 -26.86
N SER A 147 16.56 -17.85 -26.04
CA SER A 147 17.93 -17.59 -25.61
C SER A 147 17.96 -16.95 -24.23
N VAL A 148 18.51 -17.68 -23.26
CA VAL A 148 18.67 -17.21 -21.87
C VAL A 148 19.44 -15.89 -21.82
N THR A 149 20.53 -15.76 -22.58
CA THR A 149 21.38 -14.58 -22.54
C THR A 149 20.67 -13.34 -23.07
N THR A 150 19.91 -13.45 -24.17
CA THR A 150 19.12 -12.33 -24.71
C THR A 150 18.00 -11.94 -23.76
N SER A 151 17.32 -12.93 -23.15
CA SER A 151 16.30 -12.67 -22.13
C SER A 151 16.87 -11.97 -20.91
N LEU A 152 18.05 -12.38 -20.42
CA LEU A 152 18.72 -11.73 -19.29
C LEU A 152 19.13 -10.29 -19.60
N MET A 153 19.61 -10.00 -20.83
CA MET A 153 19.90 -8.64 -21.25
C MET A 153 18.66 -7.75 -21.23
N VAL A 154 17.53 -8.23 -21.75
CA VAL A 154 16.25 -7.50 -21.68
C VAL A 154 15.83 -7.30 -20.23
N PHE A 155 16.02 -8.32 -19.40
CA PHE A 155 15.71 -8.27 -17.96
C PHE A 155 16.55 -7.21 -17.21
N THR A 156 17.79 -6.92 -17.62
CA THR A 156 18.55 -5.80 -17.02
C THR A 156 17.88 -4.44 -17.22
N GLY A 157 17.12 -4.26 -18.30
CA GLY A 157 16.33 -3.05 -18.52
C GLY A 157 15.24 -2.85 -17.47
N ILE A 158 14.66 -3.94 -16.98
CA ILE A 158 13.68 -3.93 -15.90
C ILE A 158 14.31 -3.43 -14.60
N ALA A 159 15.54 -3.88 -14.27
CA ALA A 159 16.25 -3.41 -13.08
C ALA A 159 16.54 -1.90 -13.12
N VAL A 160 16.88 -1.37 -14.30
CA VAL A 160 17.08 0.08 -14.52
C VAL A 160 15.77 0.85 -14.33
N ALA A 161 14.67 0.36 -14.89
CA ALA A 161 13.35 0.98 -14.69
C ALA A 161 12.94 0.96 -13.20
N PHE A 162 13.18 -0.15 -12.51
CA PHE A 162 12.91 -0.29 -11.08
C PHE A 162 13.66 0.73 -10.25
N ALA A 163 14.96 0.92 -10.54
CA ALA A 163 15.78 1.95 -9.90
C ALA A 163 15.17 3.36 -10.11
N GLY A 164 14.64 3.64 -11.30
CA GLY A 164 13.94 4.89 -11.57
C GLY A 164 12.66 5.09 -10.78
N GLY A 165 11.88 4.03 -10.57
CA GLY A 165 10.68 4.07 -9.72
C GLY A 165 11.02 4.40 -8.26
N PHE A 166 12.03 3.74 -7.67
CA PHE A 166 12.49 4.05 -6.31
C PHE A 166 13.08 5.45 -6.20
N LEU A 167 13.89 5.85 -7.18
CA LEU A 167 14.48 7.18 -7.23
C LEU A 167 13.40 8.26 -7.26
N MET A 168 12.33 8.07 -8.03
CA MET A 168 11.22 9.02 -8.07
C MET A 168 10.44 9.06 -6.75
N ILE A 169 10.14 7.91 -6.12
CA ILE A 169 9.51 7.88 -4.78
C ILE A 169 10.38 8.63 -3.76
N TRP A 170 11.70 8.39 -3.79
CA TRP A 170 12.64 9.07 -2.91
C TRP A 170 12.66 10.58 -3.16
N LEU A 171 12.67 11.02 -4.42
CA LEU A 171 12.62 12.44 -4.81
C LEU A 171 11.32 13.12 -4.37
N TYR A 172 10.16 12.44 -4.44
CA TYR A 172 8.89 12.96 -3.92
C TYR A 172 8.96 13.26 -2.41
N GLY A 173 9.77 12.51 -1.67
CA GLY A 173 10.04 12.76 -0.25
C GLY A 173 11.01 13.91 0.03
N GLN A 174 11.75 14.43 -0.95
CA GLN A 174 12.73 15.50 -0.74
C GLN A 174 12.09 16.88 -0.91
N GLU A 175 12.26 17.78 0.06
CA GLU A 175 11.65 19.13 0.04
C GLU A 175 12.19 20.04 -1.08
N TRP A 176 13.43 19.84 -1.51
CA TRP A 176 14.07 20.64 -2.56
C TRP A 176 13.63 20.23 -3.98
N PHE A 177 13.11 19.01 -4.15
CA PHE A 177 12.76 18.49 -5.46
C PHE A 177 11.45 19.13 -5.96
N PHE A 178 11.47 19.59 -7.22
CA PHE A 178 10.32 20.23 -7.89
C PHE A 178 9.72 21.44 -7.18
N ASN A 179 10.48 22.04 -6.25
CA ASN A 179 10.05 23.19 -5.46
C ASN A 179 10.41 24.50 -6.18
N PHE A 180 9.68 24.79 -7.26
CA PHE A 180 9.76 26.06 -7.96
C PHE A 180 8.36 26.55 -8.35
N ASN A 181 8.20 27.88 -8.33
CA ASN A 181 6.93 28.51 -8.66
C ASN A 181 6.84 28.73 -10.17
N PHE A 182 5.73 28.31 -10.77
CA PHE A 182 5.43 28.51 -12.18
C PHE A 182 3.98 28.93 -12.32
N LEU A 183 3.73 30.01 -13.07
CA LEU A 183 2.38 30.57 -13.28
C LEU A 183 1.61 30.92 -11.97
N GLY A 184 2.33 31.25 -10.89
CA GLY A 184 1.75 31.64 -9.60
C GLY A 184 1.42 30.47 -8.65
N GLU A 185 1.59 29.24 -9.09
CA GLU A 185 1.40 28.02 -8.29
C GLU A 185 2.73 27.27 -8.11
N ASN A 186 2.89 26.56 -6.99
CA ASN A 186 4.06 25.72 -6.77
C ASN A 186 3.86 24.37 -7.48
N LEU A 187 4.83 23.95 -8.30
CA LEU A 187 4.70 22.65 -8.99
C LEU A 187 4.62 21.47 -8.00
N ARG A 188 5.23 21.59 -6.83
CA ARG A 188 5.16 20.54 -5.80
C ARG A 188 3.71 20.28 -5.38
N ASP A 189 2.93 21.35 -5.24
CA ASP A 189 1.51 21.26 -4.88
C ASP A 189 0.67 20.74 -6.05
N LEU A 190 0.99 21.19 -7.27
CA LEU A 190 0.35 20.69 -8.49
C LEU A 190 0.52 19.17 -8.65
N PHE A 191 1.72 18.64 -8.37
CA PHE A 191 2.03 17.21 -8.43
C PHE A 191 1.77 16.46 -7.11
N GLN A 192 1.16 17.12 -6.12
CA GLN A 192 0.87 16.58 -4.79
C GLN A 192 2.05 15.83 -4.16
N MET A 193 3.26 16.38 -4.28
CA MET A 193 4.46 15.69 -3.81
C MET A 193 4.50 15.68 -2.29
N LYS A 194 4.27 14.50 -1.73
CA LYS A 194 4.31 14.20 -0.30
C LYS A 194 5.18 12.98 -0.05
N THR A 195 5.51 12.74 1.20
CA THR A 195 6.15 11.50 1.61
C THR A 195 5.20 10.33 1.38
N ILE A 196 5.58 9.42 0.49
CA ILE A 196 4.77 8.24 0.16
C ILE A 196 5.40 7.04 0.83
N ASN A 197 4.63 6.43 1.73
CA ASN A 197 5.01 5.18 2.34
C ASN A 197 4.87 4.03 1.34
N LEU A 198 5.75 3.03 1.43
CA LEU A 198 5.65 1.82 0.63
C LEU A 198 4.35 1.09 0.98
N SER A 199 3.38 1.16 0.06
CA SER A 199 2.06 0.56 0.22
C SER A 199 1.79 -0.45 -0.90
N VAL A 200 0.67 -1.16 -0.79
CA VAL A 200 0.23 -2.10 -1.83
C VAL A 200 0.05 -1.40 -3.17
N ALA A 201 -0.49 -0.17 -3.18
CA ALA A 201 -0.68 0.61 -4.40
C ALA A 201 0.64 0.89 -5.13
N VAL A 202 1.69 1.24 -4.38
CA VAL A 202 3.05 1.46 -4.92
C VAL A 202 3.58 0.19 -5.58
N TRP A 203 3.42 -0.97 -4.93
CA TRP A 203 3.85 -2.25 -5.49
C TRP A 203 3.08 -2.66 -6.74
N VAL A 204 1.77 -2.38 -6.80
CA VAL A 204 0.98 -2.57 -8.03
C VAL A 204 1.52 -1.69 -9.16
N GLY A 205 1.94 -0.46 -8.86
CA GLY A 205 2.64 0.42 -9.80
C GLY A 205 3.93 -0.20 -10.34
N PHE A 206 4.77 -0.77 -9.46
CA PHE A 206 5.99 -1.49 -9.90
C PHE A 206 5.71 -2.71 -10.77
N ILE A 207 4.65 -3.48 -10.47
CA ILE A 207 4.25 -4.62 -11.29
C ILE A 207 3.82 -4.16 -12.69
N ALA A 208 3.05 -3.06 -12.78
CA ALA A 208 2.68 -2.48 -14.06
C ALA A 208 3.90 -1.97 -14.84
N LEU A 209 4.85 -1.32 -14.15
CA LEU A 209 6.11 -0.88 -14.74
C LEU A 209 6.90 -2.05 -15.34
N PHE A 210 6.91 -3.23 -14.71
CA PHE A 210 7.61 -4.39 -15.26
C PHE A 210 7.09 -4.80 -16.63
N GLY A 211 5.78 -4.82 -16.83
CA GLY A 211 5.19 -5.12 -18.13
C GLY A 211 5.61 -4.10 -19.19
N ILE A 212 5.41 -2.81 -18.89
CA ILE A 212 5.66 -1.73 -19.86
C ILE A 212 7.16 -1.60 -20.18
N ALA A 213 8.04 -1.68 -19.18
CA ALA A 213 9.49 -1.60 -19.39
C ALA A 213 10.04 -2.81 -20.15
N THR A 214 9.40 -3.98 -20.02
CA THR A 214 9.80 -5.19 -20.75
C THR A 214 9.54 -5.04 -22.25
N ASP A 215 8.42 -4.45 -22.65
CA ASP A 215 8.07 -4.25 -24.07
C ASP A 215 9.16 -3.47 -24.82
N ASP A 216 9.67 -2.40 -24.22
CA ASP A 216 10.75 -1.63 -24.80
C ASP A 216 11.99 -2.52 -25.04
N GLY A 217 12.42 -3.27 -24.03
CA GLY A 217 13.57 -4.17 -24.15
C GLY A 217 13.37 -5.28 -25.18
N VAL A 218 12.16 -5.86 -25.27
CA VAL A 218 11.79 -6.88 -26.27
C VAL A 218 11.92 -6.33 -27.69
N VAL A 219 11.41 -5.12 -27.94
CA VAL A 219 11.54 -4.48 -29.25
C VAL A 219 13.02 -4.31 -29.62
N MET A 220 13.87 -3.84 -28.70
CA MET A 220 15.33 -3.72 -28.95
C MET A 220 15.98 -5.02 -29.32
N ALA A 221 15.77 -6.04 -28.49
CA ALA A 221 16.36 -7.34 -28.70
C ALA A 221 15.88 -7.97 -30.01
N THR A 222 14.63 -7.72 -30.41
CA THR A 222 14.08 -8.19 -31.68
C THR A 222 14.77 -7.53 -32.87
N TYR A 223 14.90 -6.21 -32.88
CA TYR A 223 15.59 -5.49 -33.94
C TYR A 223 17.08 -5.84 -34.01
N LEU A 224 17.77 -5.94 -32.86
CA LEU A 224 19.15 -6.40 -32.81
C LEU A 224 19.29 -7.80 -33.43
N LYS A 225 18.45 -8.75 -33.02
CA LYS A 225 18.45 -10.11 -33.56
C LYS A 225 18.17 -10.15 -35.06
N GLN A 226 17.25 -9.32 -35.56
CA GLN A 226 16.93 -9.23 -36.99
C GLN A 226 18.10 -8.63 -37.80
N THR A 227 18.70 -7.54 -37.32
CA THR A 227 19.83 -6.89 -38.00
C THR A 227 21.06 -7.81 -38.04
N PHE A 228 21.39 -8.49 -36.94
CA PHE A 228 22.51 -9.44 -36.90
C PHE A 228 22.28 -10.67 -37.79
N LYS A 229 21.04 -11.15 -37.92
CA LYS A 229 20.70 -12.22 -38.87
C LYS A 229 20.85 -11.80 -40.33
N ARG A 230 20.66 -10.52 -40.64
CA ARG A 230 20.70 -10.01 -42.02
C ARG A 230 22.09 -9.59 -42.45
N ASN A 231 22.82 -8.90 -41.58
CA ASN A 231 24.12 -8.31 -41.92
C ASN A 231 25.29 -9.28 -41.70
N LEU A 232 25.13 -10.33 -40.87
CA LEU A 232 26.14 -11.36 -40.57
C LEU A 232 27.55 -10.77 -40.37
N PRO A 233 27.75 -9.90 -39.36
CA PRO A 233 28.99 -9.17 -39.20
C PRO A 233 30.17 -10.10 -38.88
N GLU A 234 31.26 -9.99 -39.64
CA GLU A 234 32.48 -10.79 -39.49
C GLU A 234 33.57 -10.04 -38.73
N ASN A 235 33.47 -8.70 -38.66
CA ASN A 235 34.45 -7.83 -38.04
C ASN A 235 33.89 -6.99 -36.88
N LEU A 236 34.76 -6.52 -35.99
CA LEU A 236 34.39 -5.69 -34.84
C LEU A 236 33.66 -4.39 -35.26
N GLU A 237 34.10 -3.78 -36.36
CA GLU A 237 33.47 -2.58 -36.90
C GLU A 237 32.05 -2.87 -37.43
N GLU A 238 31.84 -4.02 -38.05
CA GLU A 238 30.54 -4.44 -38.60
C GLU A 238 29.54 -4.78 -37.49
N VAL A 239 30.00 -5.36 -36.37
CA VAL A 239 29.19 -5.56 -35.16
C VAL A 239 28.69 -4.22 -34.65
N ARG A 240 29.58 -3.24 -34.47
CA ARG A 240 29.23 -1.91 -33.97
C ARG A 240 28.29 -1.19 -34.95
N ALA A 241 28.57 -1.26 -36.25
CA ALA A 241 27.71 -0.68 -37.29
C ALA A 241 26.30 -1.29 -37.26
N SER A 242 26.19 -2.62 -37.12
CA SER A 242 24.92 -3.33 -37.05
C SER A 242 24.12 -2.99 -35.78
N VAL A 243 24.78 -2.82 -34.63
CA VAL A 243 24.14 -2.35 -33.38
C VAL A 243 23.59 -0.93 -33.55
N VAL A 244 24.38 -0.03 -34.16
CA VAL A 244 23.95 1.35 -34.42
C VAL A 244 22.79 1.38 -35.41
N GLU A 245 22.80 0.53 -36.44
CA GLU A 245 21.69 0.41 -37.39
C GLU A 245 20.39 -0.03 -36.70
N ALA A 246 20.47 -1.06 -35.85
CA ALA A 246 19.34 -1.54 -35.07
C ALA A 246 18.81 -0.45 -34.11
N GLY A 247 19.72 0.25 -33.42
CA GLY A 247 19.38 1.34 -32.50
C GLY A 247 18.67 2.50 -33.19
N LYS A 248 19.18 2.95 -34.36
CA LYS A 248 18.58 4.03 -35.15
C LYS A 248 17.14 3.75 -35.56
N LYS A 249 16.82 2.49 -35.88
CA LYS A 249 15.44 2.10 -36.25
C LYS A 249 14.48 2.08 -35.06
N ARG A 250 14.97 1.79 -33.85
CA ARG A 250 14.13 1.66 -32.65
C ARG A 250 13.89 2.96 -31.88
N ILE A 251 14.84 3.89 -31.85
CA ILE A 251 14.76 5.07 -30.97
C ILE A 251 13.42 5.80 -31.12
N ARG A 252 12.91 5.95 -32.35
CA ARG A 252 11.61 6.61 -32.60
C ARG A 252 10.43 5.87 -31.95
N PRO A 253 10.15 4.58 -32.26
CA PRO A 253 9.10 3.82 -31.58
C PRO A 253 9.16 3.84 -30.05
N CYS A 254 10.34 3.60 -29.45
CA CYS A 254 10.43 3.53 -27.98
C CYS A 254 10.31 4.88 -27.28
N LEU A 255 10.74 5.96 -27.94
CA LEU A 255 10.45 7.30 -27.42
C LEU A 255 8.96 7.62 -27.51
N MET A 256 8.25 7.16 -28.54
CA MET A 256 6.81 7.36 -28.66
C MET A 256 6.05 6.64 -27.54
N THR A 257 6.37 5.36 -27.26
CA THR A 257 5.74 4.60 -26.16
C THR A 257 6.05 5.21 -24.80
N THR A 258 7.31 5.57 -24.55
CA THR A 258 7.70 6.22 -23.30
C THR A 258 6.99 7.56 -23.12
N ALA A 259 6.94 8.39 -24.17
CA ALA A 259 6.28 9.68 -24.12
C ALA A 259 4.77 9.55 -23.90
N THR A 260 4.08 8.62 -24.58
CA THR A 260 2.64 8.43 -24.41
C THR A 260 2.30 7.96 -23.00
N THR A 261 3.08 7.04 -22.42
CA THR A 261 2.89 6.60 -21.04
C THR A 261 3.14 7.72 -20.04
N ILE A 262 4.23 8.48 -20.18
CA ILE A 262 4.54 9.61 -19.31
C ILE A 262 3.40 10.65 -19.37
N LEU A 263 2.98 11.04 -20.58
CA LEU A 263 1.89 12.01 -20.78
C LEU A 263 0.55 11.50 -20.25
N ALA A 264 0.26 10.20 -20.38
CA ALA A 264 -0.97 9.59 -19.85
C ALA A 264 -0.99 9.56 -18.31
N LEU A 265 0.16 9.48 -17.66
CA LEU A 265 0.28 9.47 -16.20
C LEU A 265 0.28 10.87 -15.58
N LEU A 266 0.62 11.93 -16.34
CA LEU A 266 0.64 13.31 -15.83
C LEU A 266 -0.70 13.73 -15.18
N PRO A 267 -1.88 13.53 -15.79
CA PRO A 267 -3.16 13.92 -15.17
C PRO A 267 -3.44 13.18 -13.87
N ILE A 268 -2.96 11.94 -13.73
CA ILE A 268 -3.14 11.13 -12.52
C ILE A 268 -2.29 11.72 -11.39
N LEU A 269 -1.05 12.11 -11.68
CA LEU A 269 -0.14 12.73 -10.71
C LEU A 269 -0.60 14.12 -10.24
N THR A 270 -1.39 14.82 -11.06
CA THR A 270 -1.95 16.14 -10.70
C THR A 270 -3.40 16.07 -10.20
N SER A 271 -4.00 14.88 -10.09
CA SER A 271 -5.43 14.73 -9.83
C SER A 271 -5.78 15.00 -8.37
N THR A 272 -6.50 16.08 -8.10
CA THR A 272 -7.08 16.39 -6.77
C THR A 272 -8.53 15.87 -6.72
N GLY A 273 -8.82 14.88 -5.87
CA GLY A 273 -10.19 14.36 -5.77
C GLY A 273 -10.31 12.99 -5.11
N ARG A 274 -11.52 12.43 -5.12
CA ARG A 274 -11.76 11.10 -4.55
C ARG A 274 -10.95 10.05 -5.30
N GLY A 275 -10.17 9.26 -4.56
CA GLY A 275 -9.34 8.19 -5.10
C GLY A 275 -7.93 8.62 -5.51
N SER A 276 -7.57 9.91 -5.44
CA SER A 276 -6.20 10.37 -5.69
C SER A 276 -5.19 9.72 -4.73
N ASP A 277 -5.62 9.48 -3.48
CA ASP A 277 -4.80 8.85 -2.42
C ASP A 277 -4.33 7.43 -2.76
N ILE A 278 -5.02 6.74 -3.68
CA ILE A 278 -4.65 5.40 -4.15
C ILE A 278 -3.97 5.48 -5.52
N MET A 279 -4.48 6.32 -6.43
CA MET A 279 -4.00 6.40 -7.80
C MET A 279 -2.62 7.05 -7.93
N ILE A 280 -2.32 8.10 -7.13
CA ILE A 280 -1.03 8.80 -7.19
C ILE A 280 0.12 7.87 -6.78
N PRO A 281 0.09 7.19 -5.62
CA PRO A 281 1.14 6.24 -5.24
C PRO A 281 1.33 5.10 -6.24
N MET A 282 0.28 4.70 -6.95
CA MET A 282 0.35 3.67 -8.00
C MET A 282 1.02 4.18 -9.29
N ALA A 283 0.85 5.46 -9.62
CA ALA A 283 1.38 6.05 -10.85
C ALA A 283 2.87 6.44 -10.76
N ILE A 284 3.35 6.83 -9.58
CA ILE A 284 4.72 7.35 -9.38
C ILE A 284 5.82 6.37 -9.78
N PRO A 285 5.78 5.08 -9.38
CA PRO A 285 6.78 4.11 -9.79
C PRO A 285 6.85 3.98 -11.31
N SER A 286 5.69 3.92 -11.97
CA SER A 286 5.59 3.82 -13.42
C SER A 286 6.14 5.07 -14.11
N PHE A 287 5.80 6.26 -13.62
CA PHE A 287 6.27 7.53 -14.19
C PHE A 287 7.80 7.68 -14.05
N GLY A 288 8.33 7.47 -12.84
CA GLY A 288 9.78 7.52 -12.59
C GLY A 288 10.55 6.44 -13.33
N GLY A 289 10.00 5.23 -13.37
CA GLY A 289 10.57 4.10 -14.07
C GLY A 289 10.65 4.34 -15.57
N MET A 290 9.61 4.90 -16.20
CA MET A 290 9.62 5.21 -17.63
C MET A 290 10.58 6.36 -17.99
N LEU A 291 10.75 7.36 -17.12
CA LEU A 291 11.75 8.41 -17.32
C LEU A 291 13.17 7.85 -17.37
N ILE A 292 13.51 6.96 -16.42
CA ILE A 292 14.82 6.32 -16.36
C ILE A 292 14.95 5.18 -17.37
N ALA A 293 13.84 4.57 -17.81
CA ALA A 293 13.83 3.52 -18.83
C ALA A 293 14.41 4.01 -20.17
N LEU A 294 14.45 5.32 -20.43
CA LEU A 294 15.18 5.89 -21.57
C LEU A 294 16.65 5.47 -21.62
N ILE A 295 17.27 5.24 -20.45
CA ILE A 295 18.65 4.74 -20.36
C ILE A 295 18.75 3.31 -20.92
N THR A 296 17.68 2.51 -20.86
CA THR A 296 17.66 1.14 -21.41
C THR A 296 17.83 1.10 -22.93
N LEU A 297 17.53 2.22 -23.63
CA LEU A 297 17.84 2.39 -25.05
C LEU A 297 19.33 2.21 -25.34
N PHE A 298 20.20 2.47 -24.36
CA PHE A 298 21.65 2.31 -24.45
C PHE A 298 22.12 1.01 -23.81
N VAL A 299 21.54 0.61 -22.68
CA VAL A 299 21.97 -0.58 -21.93
C VAL A 299 21.85 -1.85 -22.77
N VAL A 300 20.70 -2.09 -23.39
CA VAL A 300 20.47 -3.35 -24.14
C VAL A 300 21.40 -3.46 -25.36
N PRO A 301 21.57 -2.43 -26.22
CA PRO A 301 22.53 -2.48 -27.33
C PRO A 301 23.97 -2.66 -26.89
N VAL A 302 24.40 -2.00 -25.81
CA VAL A 302 25.78 -2.11 -25.31
C VAL A 302 26.04 -3.52 -24.80
N LEU A 303 25.12 -4.09 -24.02
CA LEU A 303 25.24 -5.48 -23.55
C LEU A 303 25.21 -6.49 -24.69
N TYR A 304 24.38 -6.25 -25.71
CA TYR A 304 24.31 -7.09 -26.90
C TYR A 304 25.61 -7.02 -27.70
N CYS A 305 26.11 -5.82 -27.97
CA CYS A 305 27.38 -5.58 -28.65
C CYS A 305 28.52 -6.30 -27.91
N TRP A 306 28.60 -6.12 -26.59
CA TRP A 306 29.64 -6.72 -25.77
C TRP A 306 29.65 -8.26 -25.85
N ARG A 307 28.48 -8.91 -25.85
CA ARG A 307 28.38 -10.37 -26.06
C ARG A 307 28.91 -10.78 -27.43
N GLU A 308 28.49 -10.10 -28.49
CA GLU A 308 28.88 -10.44 -29.87
C GLU A 308 30.39 -10.22 -30.08
N GLU A 309 30.96 -9.15 -29.53
CA GLU A 309 32.41 -8.91 -29.54
C GLU A 309 33.18 -10.05 -28.83
N ILE A 310 32.65 -10.57 -27.71
CA ILE A 310 33.26 -11.72 -27.01
C ILE A 310 33.17 -13.00 -27.86
N GLN A 311 32.04 -13.23 -28.53
CA GLN A 311 31.86 -14.43 -29.36
C GLN A 311 32.81 -14.43 -30.57
N LEU A 312 32.97 -13.30 -31.24
CA LEU A 312 33.94 -13.13 -32.34
C LEU A 312 35.38 -13.36 -31.87
N LYS A 313 35.77 -12.80 -30.72
CA LYS A 313 37.11 -13.02 -30.15
C LYS A 313 37.38 -14.48 -29.77
N ARG A 314 36.33 -15.25 -29.43
CA ARG A 314 36.43 -16.70 -29.17
C ARG A 314 36.45 -17.54 -30.44
N ALA A 315 35.88 -17.07 -31.55
CA ALA A 315 35.88 -17.77 -32.83
C ALA A 315 37.19 -17.58 -33.61
N VAL A 316 37.89 -16.46 -33.40
CA VAL A 316 39.18 -16.14 -34.02
C VAL A 316 40.38 -16.80 -33.28
N ARG A 317 40.14 -17.40 -32.11
CA ARG A 317 41.17 -18.00 -31.25
C ARG A 317 41.07 -19.52 -31.25
#